data_AF-A0A512MAU7-F1
#
_entry.id   AF-A0A512MAU7-F1
#
_cell.length_a   1.000
_cell.length_b   1.000
_cell.length_c   1.000
_cell.angle_alpha   90.00
_cell.angle_beta   90.00
_cell.angle_gamma   90.00
#
_symmetry.space_group_name_H-M   'P 1'
#
loop_
_entity.id
_entity.type
_entity.pdbx_description
1 polymer ?
#
loop_
_entity_poly.entity_id
_entity_poly.type
_entity_poly.pdbx_seq_one_letter_code
_entity_poly.pdbx_strand_id
1 'polypeptide(L)'
;MTMKRVRPPGILPLELWDLLLPDGSILWDYMQSSQFGDLLHAVISQTWHGTAMTQSEGKVSETIRHFHTLYLTGGGAPAVLEAMKQGPWQQNILAKDTTFGAVAGGQHLLNAHDLRGWVLDVGQSGFKISDDSTRLQSARDWNLLPLREDVLTLDINEQRIALRQSLAGLLRQMHEATGTWPEAIVTALPSRLDDQGLPEGSSYAGMEGDIHLIPDAMKLAGVPEVPLFVLNDAELAAVSAQAEFDLPGPTLVLTIGFGVGGAFIRPS
;
A
#
# COMPACT_ATOMS: atom_id res chain seq x y z
N MET A 1 -13.30 -4.07 -19.96
CA MET A 1 -12.03 -3.67 -19.32
C MET A 1 -11.41 -4.91 -18.70
N THR A 2 -10.12 -5.16 -18.95
CA THR A 2 -9.43 -6.32 -18.36
C THR A 2 -8.65 -5.87 -17.13
N MET A 3 -9.18 -6.20 -15.95
CA MET A 3 -8.44 -6.08 -14.69
C MET A 3 -7.56 -7.30 -14.49
N LYS A 4 -6.32 -7.09 -14.05
CA LYS A 4 -5.34 -8.14 -13.77
C LYS A 4 -4.72 -7.91 -12.40
N ARG A 5 -4.90 -8.86 -11.48
CA ARG A 5 -4.10 -8.97 -10.26
C ARG A 5 -2.65 -9.26 -10.64
N VAL A 6 -1.73 -8.38 -10.28
CA VAL A 6 -0.29 -8.56 -10.55
C VAL A 6 0.39 -9.07 -9.29
N ARG A 7 1.04 -10.23 -9.35
CA ARG A 7 1.88 -10.76 -8.28
C ARG A 7 3.35 -10.65 -8.68
N PRO A 8 4.07 -9.63 -8.20
CA PRO A 8 5.48 -9.48 -8.55
C PRO A 8 6.29 -10.72 -8.13
N PRO A 9 7.13 -11.27 -9.01
CA PRO A 9 7.96 -12.42 -8.67
C PRO A 9 8.85 -12.13 -7.45
N GLY A 10 8.93 -13.07 -6.51
CA GLY A 10 9.79 -12.94 -5.33
C GLY A 10 9.27 -12.03 -4.23
N ILE A 11 8.11 -11.38 -4.40
CA ILE A 11 7.47 -10.56 -3.36
C ILE A 11 6.38 -11.37 -2.66
N LEU A 12 6.43 -11.36 -1.32
CA LEU A 12 5.43 -11.95 -0.43
C LEU A 12 4.71 -10.82 0.34
N PRO A 13 3.40 -10.60 0.14
CA PRO A 13 2.65 -9.67 0.99
C PRO A 13 2.58 -10.19 2.43
N LEU A 14 2.55 -9.27 3.40
CA LEU A 14 2.51 -9.57 4.83
C LEU A 14 1.46 -8.69 5.54
N GLU A 15 0.64 -9.30 6.38
CA GLU A 15 -0.24 -8.59 7.31
C GLU A 15 0.57 -8.26 8.58
N LEU A 16 1.03 -7.01 8.72
CA LEU A 16 1.86 -6.58 9.86
C LEU A 16 1.19 -5.49 10.73
N TRP A 17 0.00 -5.03 10.35
CA TRP A 17 -0.69 -3.94 11.04
C TRP A 17 -1.20 -4.34 12.45
N ASP A 18 -1.49 -5.62 12.65
CA ASP A 18 -2.02 -6.20 13.89
C ASP A 18 -1.02 -7.11 14.62
N LEU A 19 0.28 -6.82 14.47
CA LEU A 19 1.33 -7.49 15.24
C LEU A 19 1.08 -7.36 16.75
N LEU A 20 1.17 -8.48 17.46
CA LEU A 20 0.95 -8.54 18.90
C LEU A 20 2.12 -7.94 19.67
N LEU A 21 1.78 -7.11 20.65
CA LEU A 21 2.69 -6.57 21.65
C LEU A 21 2.78 -7.51 22.87
N PRO A 22 3.82 -7.38 23.73
CA PRO A 22 4.01 -8.26 24.88
C PRO A 22 2.85 -8.29 25.89
N ASP A 23 2.04 -7.22 25.95
CA ASP A 23 0.86 -7.11 26.82
C ASP A 23 -0.42 -7.67 26.19
N GLY A 24 -0.35 -8.19 24.96
CA GLY A 24 -1.47 -8.77 24.22
C GLY A 24 -2.28 -7.78 23.39
N SER A 25 -1.94 -6.48 23.41
CA SER A 25 -2.50 -5.49 22.49
C SER A 25 -1.91 -5.63 21.09
N ILE A 26 -2.48 -4.91 20.10
CA ILE A 26 -1.95 -4.90 18.72
C ILE A 26 -1.27 -3.59 18.39
N LEU A 27 -0.29 -3.64 17.48
CA LEU A 27 0.47 -2.48 17.00
C LEU A 27 -0.45 -1.34 16.51
N TRP A 28 -1.55 -1.68 15.84
CA TRP A 28 -2.56 -0.74 15.35
C TRP A 28 -3.05 0.24 16.42
N ASP A 29 -3.26 -0.24 17.65
CA ASP A 29 -3.81 0.57 18.75
C ASP A 29 -2.88 1.72 19.15
N TYR A 30 -1.61 1.66 18.76
CA TYR A 30 -0.56 2.61 19.13
C TYR A 30 -0.09 3.46 17.94
N MET A 31 -0.69 3.38 16.76
CA MET A 31 -0.26 4.12 15.55
C MET A 31 -0.15 5.64 15.75
N GLN A 32 -0.96 6.22 16.64
CA GLN A 32 -0.96 7.65 16.97
C GLN A 32 -0.19 7.98 18.26
N SER A 33 0.41 6.98 18.91
CA SER A 33 1.18 7.14 20.15
C SER A 33 2.57 7.68 19.87
N SER A 34 3.11 8.49 20.80
CA SER A 34 4.52 8.88 20.78
C SER A 34 5.49 7.70 20.93
N GLN A 35 5.01 6.56 21.43
CA GLN A 35 5.78 5.33 21.59
C GLN A 35 5.80 4.46 20.33
N PHE A 36 5.08 4.84 19.27
CA PHE A 36 4.87 4.00 18.10
C PHE A 36 6.18 3.50 17.47
N GLY A 37 7.20 4.36 17.33
CA GLY A 37 8.48 3.97 16.75
C GLY A 37 9.19 2.87 17.53
N ASP A 38 9.17 2.93 18.86
CA ASP A 38 9.80 1.94 19.73
C ASP A 38 9.01 0.62 19.73
N LEU A 39 7.69 0.70 19.75
CA LEU A 39 6.81 -0.47 19.68
C LEU A 39 6.95 -1.19 18.33
N LEU A 40 6.96 -0.42 17.23
CA LEU A 40 7.23 -0.94 15.89
C LEU A 40 8.61 -1.61 15.86
N HIS A 41 9.65 -1.01 16.44
CA HIS A 41 11.00 -1.59 16.45
C HIS A 41 11.00 -2.95 17.15
N ALA A 42 10.33 -3.03 18.30
CA ALA A 42 10.25 -4.24 19.08
C ALA A 42 9.57 -5.37 18.29
N VAL A 43 8.41 -5.12 17.66
CA VAL A 43 7.71 -6.17 16.90
C VAL A 43 8.42 -6.54 15.60
N ILE A 44 9.05 -5.59 14.91
CA ILE A 44 9.86 -5.89 13.71
C ILE A 44 11.13 -6.66 14.10
N SER A 45 11.70 -6.40 15.27
CA SER A 45 12.78 -7.22 15.82
C SER A 45 12.29 -8.64 16.12
N GLN A 46 11.08 -8.83 16.66
CA GLN A 46 10.50 -10.17 16.82
C GLN A 46 10.29 -10.88 15.48
N THR A 47 9.86 -10.14 14.45
CA THR A 47 9.74 -10.66 13.09
C THR A 47 11.08 -11.14 12.55
N TRP A 48 12.15 -10.35 12.77
CA TRP A 48 13.51 -10.73 12.40
C TRP A 48 13.97 -12.00 13.11
N HIS A 49 13.58 -12.22 14.37
CA HIS A 49 13.87 -13.44 15.14
C HIS A 49 12.92 -14.61 14.83
N GLY A 50 11.86 -14.41 14.03
CA GLY A 50 10.87 -15.44 13.72
C GLY A 50 9.91 -15.77 14.86
N THR A 51 9.71 -14.84 15.80
CA THR A 51 8.84 -15.01 16.98
C THR A 51 7.60 -14.12 16.94
N ALA A 52 7.47 -13.26 15.94
CA ALA A 52 6.31 -12.37 15.81
C ALA A 52 5.01 -13.15 15.56
N MET A 53 3.94 -12.58 16.10
CA MET A 53 2.57 -13.07 16.00
C MET A 53 1.67 -11.91 15.57
N THR A 54 0.67 -12.17 14.76
CA THR A 54 -0.43 -11.27 14.42
C THR A 54 -1.70 -11.76 15.07
N GLN A 55 -2.65 -10.85 15.32
CA GLN A 55 -3.96 -11.21 15.84
C GLN A 55 -4.79 -12.01 14.81
N SER A 56 -4.71 -11.63 13.54
CA SER A 56 -5.52 -12.16 12.44
C SER A 56 -4.99 -13.47 11.84
N GLU A 57 -3.67 -13.62 11.71
CA GLU A 57 -3.04 -14.76 11.02
C GLU A 57 -2.21 -15.66 11.94
N GLY A 58 -1.99 -15.27 13.20
CA GLY A 58 -1.17 -16.01 14.14
C GLY A 58 0.32 -15.85 13.82
N LYS A 59 1.08 -16.94 13.75
CA LYS A 59 2.54 -16.84 13.65
C LYS A 59 2.97 -16.29 12.28
N VAL A 60 3.75 -15.21 12.28
CA VAL A 60 4.36 -14.65 11.08
C VAL A 60 5.33 -15.67 10.46
N SER A 61 5.32 -15.82 9.14
CA SER A 61 6.10 -16.83 8.43
C SER A 61 7.60 -16.77 8.79
N GLU A 62 8.20 -17.89 9.19
CA GLU A 62 9.64 -17.95 9.49
C GLU A 62 10.51 -17.66 8.25
N THR A 63 9.93 -17.70 7.05
CA THR A 63 10.66 -17.40 5.81
C THR A 63 11.18 -15.97 5.72
N ILE A 64 10.63 -15.05 6.53
CA ILE A 64 11.04 -13.64 6.54
C ILE A 64 12.03 -13.31 7.66
N ARG A 65 12.47 -14.30 8.45
CA ARG A 65 13.47 -14.10 9.51
C ARG A 65 14.81 -13.67 8.94
N HIS A 66 15.63 -13.03 9.76
CA HIS A 66 17.00 -12.64 9.42
C HIS A 66 17.11 -11.85 8.11
N PHE A 67 16.10 -11.03 7.79
CA PHE A 67 16.17 -10.13 6.67
C PHE A 67 17.38 -9.19 6.82
N HIS A 68 18.03 -8.90 5.70
CA HIS A 68 19.24 -8.09 5.66
C HIS A 68 18.91 -6.60 5.70
N THR A 69 17.90 -6.20 4.93
CA THR A 69 17.56 -4.80 4.71
C THR A 69 16.14 -4.53 5.19
N LEU A 70 15.96 -3.40 5.86
CA LEU A 70 14.67 -2.79 6.12
C LEU A 70 14.48 -1.60 5.18
N TYR A 71 13.46 -1.65 4.34
CA TYR A 71 13.05 -0.56 3.48
C TYR A 71 11.80 0.12 4.04
N LEU A 72 11.83 1.43 4.18
CA LEU A 72 10.77 2.24 4.76
C LEU A 72 10.22 3.22 3.73
N THR A 73 8.89 3.26 3.60
CA THR A 73 8.19 4.26 2.78
C THR A 73 6.85 4.66 3.41
N GLY A 74 6.15 5.63 2.83
CA GLY A 74 4.92 6.20 3.38
C GLY A 74 5.19 7.45 4.24
N GLY A 75 4.14 8.24 4.44
CA GLY A 75 4.25 9.55 5.11
C GLY A 75 4.75 9.50 6.55
N GLY A 76 4.58 8.38 7.25
CA GLY A 76 5.07 8.17 8.62
C GLY A 76 6.47 7.56 8.71
N ALA A 77 7.07 7.11 7.59
CA ALA A 77 8.37 6.46 7.60
C ALA A 77 9.51 7.31 8.19
N PRO A 78 9.61 8.63 7.92
CA PRO A 78 10.64 9.46 8.53
C PRO A 78 10.57 9.50 10.05
N ALA A 79 9.37 9.40 10.64
CA ALA A 79 9.17 9.50 12.09
C ALA A 79 9.68 8.26 12.85
N VAL A 80 9.77 7.10 12.19
CA VAL A 80 10.20 5.84 12.81
C VAL A 80 11.63 5.44 12.47
N LEU A 81 12.28 6.15 11.53
CA LEU A 81 13.60 5.78 10.99
C LEU A 81 14.68 5.64 12.08
N GLU A 82 14.74 6.56 13.04
CA GLU A 82 15.78 6.51 14.09
C GLU A 82 15.62 5.31 15.02
N ALA A 83 14.39 4.93 15.36
CA ALA A 83 14.13 3.71 16.12
C ALA A 83 14.55 2.48 15.29
N MET A 84 14.19 2.45 14.00
CA MET A 84 14.55 1.34 13.10
C MET A 84 16.07 1.16 12.92
N LYS A 85 16.87 2.22 13.00
CA LYS A 85 18.34 2.10 12.91
C LYS A 85 18.96 1.24 14.02
N GLN A 86 18.24 1.02 15.12
CA GLN A 86 18.70 0.20 16.24
C GLN A 86 18.35 -1.29 16.10
N GLY A 87 17.79 -1.71 14.97
CA GLY A 87 17.44 -3.10 14.70
C GLY A 87 18.63 -4.02 14.44
N PRO A 88 18.44 -5.36 14.51
CA PRO A 88 19.48 -6.35 14.23
C PRO A 88 19.81 -6.55 12.72
N TRP A 89 19.05 -5.91 11.83
CA TRP A 89 19.30 -5.93 10.39
C TRP A 89 20.50 -5.04 10.00
N GLN A 90 21.08 -5.31 8.83
CA GLN A 90 22.34 -4.68 8.41
C GLN A 90 22.13 -3.32 7.75
N GLN A 91 20.99 -3.11 7.09
CA GLN A 91 20.75 -1.88 6.32
C GLN A 91 19.34 -1.33 6.54
N ASN A 92 19.25 -0.01 6.66
CA ASN A 92 18.00 0.75 6.62
C ASN A 92 18.00 1.62 5.37
N ILE A 93 16.95 1.52 4.56
CA ILE A 93 16.75 2.35 3.37
C ILE A 93 15.44 3.10 3.55
N LEU A 94 15.49 4.42 3.35
CA LEU A 94 14.29 5.24 3.20
C LEU A 94 14.05 5.45 1.70
N ALA A 95 12.80 5.31 1.26
CA ALA A 95 12.38 5.61 -0.11
C ALA A 95 12.86 7.01 -0.54
N LYS A 96 13.21 7.18 -1.83
CA LYS A 96 13.61 8.50 -2.36
C LYS A 96 12.46 9.52 -2.25
N ASP A 97 11.24 9.05 -2.43
CA ASP A 97 10.01 9.80 -2.18
C ASP A 97 9.08 8.96 -1.32
N THR A 98 8.99 9.31 -0.04
CA THR A 98 8.14 8.57 0.91
C THR A 98 6.66 8.82 0.69
N THR A 99 6.27 9.96 0.09
CA THR A 99 4.85 10.30 -0.13
C THR A 99 4.31 9.54 -1.34
N PHE A 100 5.10 9.45 -2.41
CA PHE A 100 4.78 8.75 -3.65
C PHE A 100 5.54 7.42 -3.76
N GLY A 101 5.64 6.69 -2.65
CA GLY A 101 6.47 5.49 -2.51
C GLY A 101 6.11 4.30 -3.40
N ALA A 102 4.99 4.37 -4.11
CA ALA A 102 4.51 3.36 -5.06
C ALA A 102 4.81 3.71 -6.53
N VAL A 103 5.21 4.96 -6.82
CA VAL A 103 5.31 5.48 -8.19
C VAL A 103 6.41 4.81 -8.98
N ALA A 104 7.60 4.64 -8.40
CA ALA A 104 8.71 4.00 -9.10
C ALA A 104 8.37 2.56 -9.51
N GLY A 105 7.71 1.80 -8.63
CA GLY A 105 7.28 0.44 -8.90
C GLY A 105 6.16 0.37 -9.95
N GLY A 106 5.19 1.29 -9.88
CA GLY A 106 4.13 1.35 -10.90
C GLY A 106 4.68 1.68 -12.28
N GLN A 107 5.62 2.63 -12.36
CA GLN A 107 6.29 2.96 -13.62
C GLN A 107 7.18 1.82 -14.12
N HIS A 108 7.86 1.12 -13.22
CA HIS A 108 8.63 -0.08 -13.59
C HIS A 108 7.73 -1.15 -14.22
N LEU A 109 6.53 -1.40 -13.67
CA LEU A 109 5.56 -2.34 -14.23
C LEU A 109 5.02 -1.90 -15.59
N LEU A 110 4.71 -0.62 -15.75
CA LEU A 110 4.25 -0.05 -17.03
C LEU A 110 5.32 -0.21 -18.11
N ASN A 111 6.57 0.15 -17.80
CA ASN A 111 7.71 0.02 -18.70
C ASN A 111 8.00 -1.44 -19.07
N ALA A 112 7.84 -2.40 -18.15
CA ALA A 112 8.00 -3.82 -18.44
C ALA A 112 6.96 -4.36 -19.44
N HIS A 113 5.89 -3.61 -19.70
CA HIS A 113 4.86 -3.91 -20.68
C HIS A 113 4.89 -2.97 -21.91
N ASP A 114 5.90 -2.10 -22.03
CA ASP A 114 6.00 -1.06 -23.07
C ASP A 114 4.75 -0.13 -23.12
N LEU A 115 4.17 0.17 -21.94
CA LEU A 115 2.98 1.01 -21.80
C LEU A 115 3.32 2.34 -21.11
N ARG A 116 2.65 3.41 -21.53
CA ARG A 116 2.66 4.69 -20.80
C ARG A 116 1.36 4.85 -20.04
N GLY A 117 1.44 4.96 -18.73
CA GLY A 117 0.26 4.85 -17.88
C GLY A 117 0.23 5.76 -16.69
N TRP A 118 -0.83 5.61 -15.91
CA TRP A 118 -0.97 6.25 -14.61
C TRP A 118 -0.73 5.25 -13.48
N VAL A 119 -0.08 5.70 -12.42
CA VAL A 119 0.04 4.96 -11.16
C VAL A 119 -0.91 5.58 -10.15
N LEU A 120 -1.90 4.83 -9.71
CA LEU A 120 -2.90 5.21 -8.72
C LEU A 120 -2.60 4.50 -7.39
N ASP A 121 -2.27 5.26 -6.35
CA ASP A 121 -2.07 4.77 -4.99
C ASP A 121 -3.25 5.19 -4.12
N VAL A 122 -4.04 4.20 -3.69
CA VAL A 122 -5.17 4.40 -2.78
C VAL A 122 -4.66 4.19 -1.37
N GLY A 123 -4.33 5.27 -0.66
CA GLY A 123 -3.91 5.23 0.74
C GLY A 123 -5.08 5.55 1.67
N GLN A 124 -5.00 5.13 2.94
CA GLN A 124 -6.06 5.38 3.92
C GLN A 124 -6.38 6.87 4.15
N SER A 125 -5.38 7.75 4.07
CA SER A 125 -5.54 9.20 4.30
C SER A 125 -5.83 10.00 3.03
N GLY A 126 -5.85 9.34 1.86
CA GLY A 126 -6.05 10.01 0.59
C GLY A 126 -5.53 9.22 -0.60
N PHE A 127 -5.83 9.73 -1.77
CA PHE A 127 -5.54 9.12 -3.05
C PHE A 127 -4.41 9.88 -3.74
N LYS A 128 -3.52 9.18 -4.42
CA LYS A 128 -2.44 9.77 -5.19
C LYS A 128 -2.46 9.19 -6.59
N ILE A 129 -2.24 10.03 -7.59
CA ILE A 129 -2.09 9.59 -8.97
C ILE A 129 -0.90 10.29 -9.61
N SER A 130 -0.20 9.59 -10.47
CA SER A 130 0.95 10.15 -11.17
C SER A 130 1.19 9.54 -12.54
N ASP A 131 1.83 10.31 -13.40
CA ASP A 131 2.54 9.84 -14.59
C ASP A 131 4.02 10.28 -14.51
N ASP A 132 4.73 10.30 -15.64
CA ASP A 132 6.15 10.69 -15.71
C ASP A 132 6.43 12.15 -15.32
N SER A 133 5.42 13.02 -15.43
CA SER A 133 5.56 14.49 -15.37
C SER A 133 4.67 15.16 -14.33
N THR A 134 3.54 14.52 -14.01
CA THR A 134 2.44 15.08 -13.24
C THR A 134 2.15 14.19 -12.04
N ARG A 135 1.94 14.83 -10.89
CA ARG A 135 1.58 14.15 -9.65
C ARG A 135 0.46 14.93 -8.97
N LEU A 136 -0.61 14.24 -8.66
CA LEU A 136 -1.76 14.79 -7.96
C LEU A 136 -2.02 13.99 -6.70
N GLN A 137 -2.52 14.67 -5.67
CA GLN A 137 -2.95 14.08 -4.42
C GLN A 137 -4.27 14.69 -4.01
N SER A 138 -5.18 13.85 -3.54
CA SER A 138 -6.44 14.26 -2.94
C SER A 138 -6.53 13.69 -1.53
N ALA A 139 -6.73 14.55 -0.53
CA ALA A 139 -6.97 14.11 0.83
C ALA A 139 -8.32 13.37 0.94
N ARG A 140 -8.40 12.39 1.82
CA ARG A 140 -9.67 11.73 2.13
C ARG A 140 -10.61 12.73 2.81
N ASP A 141 -11.81 12.88 2.26
CA ASP A 141 -12.89 13.56 2.96
C ASP A 141 -13.49 12.62 4.00
N TRP A 142 -13.18 12.85 5.27
CA TRP A 142 -13.63 12.01 6.38
C TRP A 142 -15.14 12.09 6.65
N ASN A 143 -15.83 13.14 6.17
CA ASN A 143 -17.28 13.21 6.28
C ASN A 143 -17.96 12.32 5.24
N LEU A 144 -17.37 12.25 4.05
CA LEU A 144 -17.89 11.45 2.95
C LEU A 144 -17.46 9.97 3.04
N LEU A 145 -16.21 9.76 3.44
CA LEU A 145 -15.55 8.46 3.55
C LEU A 145 -15.03 8.28 4.99
N PRO A 146 -15.88 8.10 6.00
CA PRO A 146 -15.42 7.86 7.38
C PRO A 146 -14.63 6.56 7.49
N LEU A 147 -13.83 6.41 8.56
CA LEU A 147 -13.25 5.11 8.89
C LEU A 147 -14.37 4.12 9.21
N ARG A 148 -14.21 2.87 8.76
CA ARG A 148 -15.18 1.79 9.04
C ARG A 148 -15.45 1.63 10.54
N GLU A 149 -14.43 1.81 11.37
CA GLU A 149 -14.49 1.63 12.82
C GLU A 149 -15.21 2.77 13.55
N ASP A 150 -15.26 3.97 12.93
CA ASP A 150 -15.80 5.17 13.58
C ASP A 150 -17.33 5.26 13.49
N VAL A 151 -17.98 4.44 12.66
CA VAL A 151 -19.42 4.57 12.39
C VAL A 151 -20.12 3.22 12.51
N LEU A 152 -21.02 3.12 13.51
CA LEU A 152 -21.75 1.90 13.87
C LEU A 152 -22.67 1.37 12.75
N THR A 153 -23.19 2.25 11.89
CA THR A 153 -24.08 1.89 10.79
C THR A 153 -23.76 2.73 9.56
N LEU A 154 -22.96 2.17 8.65
CA LEU A 154 -22.75 2.73 7.31
C LEU A 154 -23.58 1.93 6.31
N ASP A 155 -24.25 2.64 5.39
CA ASP A 155 -24.75 2.00 4.18
C ASP A 155 -23.54 1.72 3.26
N ILE A 156 -23.20 0.43 3.12
CA ILE A 156 -22.07 -0.03 2.30
C ILE A 156 -22.24 0.38 0.83
N ASN A 157 -23.46 0.43 0.31
CA ASN A 157 -23.70 0.84 -1.08
C ASN A 157 -23.45 2.34 -1.26
N GLU A 158 -23.87 3.18 -0.31
CA GLU A 158 -23.57 4.61 -0.35
C GLU A 158 -22.06 4.86 -0.26
N GLN A 159 -21.35 4.15 0.63
CA GLN A 159 -19.90 4.23 0.75
C GLN A 159 -19.18 3.77 -0.52
N ARG A 160 -19.68 2.72 -1.17
CA ARG A 160 -19.22 2.25 -2.48
C ARG A 160 -19.36 3.30 -3.58
N ILE A 161 -20.48 4.01 -3.60
CA ILE A 161 -20.73 5.08 -4.57
C ILE A 161 -19.80 6.27 -4.29
N ALA A 162 -19.70 6.71 -3.04
CA ALA A 162 -18.87 7.82 -2.61
C ALA A 162 -17.38 7.59 -2.93
N LEU A 163 -16.87 6.39 -2.68
CA LEU A 163 -15.47 6.04 -2.96
C LEU A 163 -15.19 6.06 -4.46
N ARG A 164 -16.07 5.45 -5.28
CA ARG A 164 -15.97 5.50 -6.75
C ARG A 164 -15.98 6.95 -7.27
N GLN A 165 -16.87 7.79 -6.75
CA GLN A 165 -16.96 9.20 -7.15
C GLN A 165 -15.69 9.98 -6.82
N SER A 166 -15.11 9.73 -5.65
CA SER A 166 -13.87 10.39 -5.21
C SER A 166 -12.68 9.99 -6.08
N LEU A 167 -12.53 8.70 -6.37
CA LEU A 167 -11.50 8.18 -7.28
C LEU A 167 -11.70 8.68 -8.71
N ALA A 168 -12.95 8.69 -9.20
CA ALA A 168 -13.28 9.24 -10.51
C ALA A 168 -12.95 10.74 -10.62
N GLY A 169 -13.16 11.49 -9.53
CA GLY A 169 -12.75 12.89 -9.45
C GLY A 169 -11.25 13.07 -9.66
N LEU A 170 -10.43 12.27 -8.98
CA LEU A 170 -8.97 12.32 -9.14
C LEU A 170 -8.52 11.94 -10.56
N LEU A 171 -9.14 10.92 -11.16
CA LEU A 171 -8.86 10.51 -12.55
C LEU A 171 -9.18 11.62 -13.56
N ARG A 172 -10.30 12.35 -13.37
CA ARG A 172 -10.64 13.51 -14.21
C ARG A 172 -9.63 14.65 -14.05
N GLN A 173 -9.23 14.96 -12.81
CA GLN A 173 -8.20 15.99 -12.57
C GLN A 173 -6.88 15.64 -13.23
N MET A 174 -6.49 14.36 -13.22
CA MET A 174 -5.28 13.90 -13.92
C MET A 174 -5.41 14.06 -15.44
N HIS A 175 -6.57 13.75 -16.01
CA HIS A 175 -6.83 14.00 -17.43
C HIS A 175 -6.76 15.50 -17.77
N GLU A 176 -7.38 16.35 -16.95
CA GLU A 176 -7.35 17.81 -17.13
C GLU A 176 -5.93 18.37 -17.05
N ALA A 177 -5.09 17.84 -16.16
CA ALA A 177 -3.71 18.28 -15.99
C ALA A 177 -2.79 17.83 -17.14
N THR A 178 -3.01 16.62 -17.68
CA THR A 178 -2.12 16.02 -18.70
C THR A 178 -2.62 16.21 -20.13
N GLY A 179 -3.91 16.46 -20.32
CA GLY A 179 -4.57 16.57 -21.63
C GLY A 179 -4.76 15.25 -22.36
N THR A 180 -4.39 14.11 -21.76
CA THR A 180 -4.46 12.78 -22.41
C THR A 180 -4.96 11.71 -21.45
N TRP A 181 -5.48 10.60 -21.98
CA TRP A 181 -5.78 9.40 -21.18
C TRP A 181 -4.59 8.43 -21.23
N PRO A 182 -4.40 7.59 -20.19
CA PRO A 182 -3.28 6.66 -20.15
C PRO A 182 -3.50 5.47 -21.09
N GLU A 183 -2.44 4.75 -21.43
CA GLU A 183 -2.53 3.46 -22.13
C GLU A 183 -2.80 2.30 -21.17
N ALA A 184 -2.53 2.47 -19.87
CA ALA A 184 -2.86 1.55 -18.79
C ALA A 184 -2.85 2.24 -17.41
N ILE A 185 -3.48 1.62 -16.41
CA ILE A 185 -3.41 2.07 -15.02
C ILE A 185 -2.83 0.96 -14.15
N VAL A 186 -1.84 1.30 -13.31
CA VAL A 186 -1.39 0.47 -12.20
C VAL A 186 -1.98 1.03 -10.92
N THR A 187 -2.68 0.20 -10.15
CA THR A 187 -3.34 0.60 -8.91
C THR A 187 -2.82 -0.20 -7.72
N ALA A 188 -2.42 0.50 -6.67
CA ALA A 188 -2.20 -0.04 -5.33
C ALA A 188 -3.44 0.19 -4.46
N LEU A 189 -3.91 -0.86 -3.79
CA LEU A 189 -5.02 -0.82 -2.84
C LEU A 189 -4.52 -1.04 -1.40
N PRO A 190 -5.08 -0.35 -0.39
CA PRO A 190 -4.72 -0.47 1.01
C PRO A 190 -5.51 -1.62 1.63
N SER A 191 -5.35 -2.80 1.02
CA SER A 191 -6.13 -3.99 1.33
C SER A 191 -5.37 -5.23 0.87
N ARG A 192 -5.56 -6.32 1.61
CA ARG A 192 -5.24 -7.65 1.12
C ARG A 192 -6.08 -7.96 -0.11
N LEU A 193 -5.45 -8.59 -1.10
CA LEU A 193 -6.10 -8.97 -2.35
C LEU A 193 -6.01 -10.47 -2.58
N ASP A 194 -7.13 -11.07 -2.96
CA ASP A 194 -7.17 -12.47 -3.38
C ASP A 194 -6.49 -12.71 -4.76
N ASP A 195 -6.63 -13.92 -5.31
CA ASP A 195 -6.08 -14.28 -6.62
C ASP A 195 -6.73 -13.52 -7.79
N GLN A 196 -7.95 -12.99 -7.61
CA GLN A 196 -8.68 -12.21 -8.61
C GLN A 196 -8.49 -10.70 -8.45
N GLY A 197 -7.89 -10.25 -7.34
CA GLY A 197 -7.75 -8.83 -7.01
C GLY A 197 -8.94 -8.28 -6.23
N LEU A 198 -9.77 -9.14 -5.63
CA LEU A 198 -10.84 -8.75 -4.72
C LEU A 198 -10.24 -8.26 -3.38
N PRO A 199 -10.63 -7.07 -2.89
CA PRO A 199 -10.22 -6.60 -1.56
C PRO A 199 -10.88 -7.40 -0.43
N GLU A 200 -10.08 -7.95 0.49
CA GLU A 200 -10.54 -8.79 1.61
C GLU A 200 -10.72 -8.01 2.94
N GLY A 201 -10.25 -6.76 3.02
CA GLY A 201 -10.45 -5.91 4.21
C GLY A 201 -9.81 -4.53 4.05
N SER A 202 -10.49 -3.46 4.49
CA SER A 202 -10.00 -2.09 4.33
C SER A 202 -10.61 -1.13 5.36
N SER A 203 -9.88 -0.03 5.64
CA SER A 203 -10.39 1.13 6.36
C SER A 203 -11.47 1.91 5.59
N TYR A 204 -11.63 1.63 4.30
CA TYR A 204 -12.77 2.08 3.50
C TYR A 204 -13.90 1.06 3.57
N ALA A 205 -15.01 1.42 4.22
CA ALA A 205 -16.17 0.53 4.38
C ALA A 205 -16.73 0.01 3.03
N GLY A 206 -16.68 0.83 1.97
CA GLY A 206 -17.15 0.46 0.64
C GLY A 206 -16.19 -0.40 -0.19
N MET A 207 -14.95 -0.66 0.26
CA MET A 207 -13.95 -1.34 -0.57
C MET A 207 -13.99 -2.87 -0.46
N GLU A 208 -14.25 -3.40 0.73
CA GLU A 208 -14.27 -4.87 0.95
C GLU A 208 -15.27 -5.54 0.01
N GLY A 209 -14.82 -6.60 -0.65
CA GLY A 209 -15.64 -7.39 -1.56
C GLY A 209 -16.09 -6.66 -2.82
N ASP A 210 -15.47 -5.52 -3.18
CA ASP A 210 -15.82 -4.74 -4.38
C ASP A 210 -14.73 -4.79 -5.46
N ILE A 211 -14.73 -5.88 -6.24
CA ILE A 211 -13.81 -6.06 -7.38
C ILE A 211 -14.02 -5.02 -8.49
N HIS A 212 -15.17 -4.34 -8.50
CA HIS A 212 -15.53 -3.36 -9.53
C HIS A 212 -15.20 -1.92 -9.12
N LEU A 213 -14.64 -1.70 -7.92
CA LEU A 213 -14.36 -0.36 -7.41
C LEU A 213 -13.59 0.51 -8.40
N ILE A 214 -12.42 0.05 -8.86
CA ILE A 214 -11.57 0.80 -9.79
C ILE A 214 -12.14 0.83 -11.21
N PRO A 215 -12.58 -0.31 -11.81
CA PRO A 215 -13.23 -0.28 -13.12
C PRO A 215 -14.42 0.68 -13.21
N ASP A 216 -15.28 0.73 -12.18
CA ASP A 216 -16.42 1.64 -12.17
C ASP A 216 -15.99 3.09 -11.96
N ALA A 217 -14.99 3.36 -11.13
CA ALA A 217 -14.41 4.71 -10.99
C ALA A 217 -13.82 5.20 -12.33
N MET A 218 -13.12 4.34 -13.07
CA MET A 218 -12.61 4.62 -14.41
C MET A 218 -13.75 4.93 -15.38
N LYS A 219 -14.81 4.12 -15.39
CA LYS A 219 -16.01 4.36 -16.21
C LYS A 219 -16.69 5.68 -15.87
N LEU A 220 -16.84 6.01 -14.57
CA LEU A 220 -17.41 7.27 -14.10
C LEU A 220 -16.55 8.50 -14.44
N ALA A 221 -15.23 8.32 -14.55
CA ALA A 221 -14.31 9.37 -15.00
C ALA A 221 -14.28 9.54 -16.52
N GLY A 222 -14.80 8.56 -17.28
CA GLY A 222 -14.71 8.54 -18.74
C GLY A 222 -13.36 8.04 -19.26
N VAL A 223 -12.59 7.31 -18.44
CA VAL A 223 -11.35 6.67 -18.90
C VAL A 223 -11.70 5.64 -19.98
N PRO A 224 -11.00 5.62 -21.12
CA PRO A 224 -11.14 4.57 -22.13
C PRO A 224 -10.90 3.17 -21.55
N GLU A 225 -11.33 2.16 -22.29
CA GLU A 225 -11.05 0.77 -21.91
C GLU A 225 -9.55 0.47 -22.09
N VAL A 226 -8.83 0.51 -20.98
CA VAL A 226 -7.39 0.25 -20.91
C VAL A 226 -7.08 -0.87 -19.90
N PRO A 227 -5.94 -1.56 -20.01
CA PRO A 227 -5.50 -2.52 -19.00
C PRO A 227 -5.42 -1.88 -17.61
N LEU A 228 -5.92 -2.61 -16.61
CA LEU A 228 -5.85 -2.24 -15.21
C LEU A 228 -5.06 -3.30 -14.45
N PHE A 229 -3.90 -2.94 -13.92
CA PHE A 229 -3.07 -3.78 -13.07
C PHE A 229 -3.34 -3.44 -11.60
N VAL A 230 -3.62 -4.45 -10.77
CA VAL A 230 -3.97 -4.22 -9.36
C VAL A 230 -3.03 -5.00 -8.44
N LEU A 231 -2.53 -4.31 -7.41
CA LEU A 231 -1.64 -4.83 -6.37
C LEU A 231 -2.08 -4.33 -4.99
N ASN A 232 -1.62 -4.99 -3.93
CA ASN A 232 -1.60 -4.38 -2.61
C ASN A 232 -0.54 -3.25 -2.58
N ASP A 233 -0.75 -2.24 -1.73
CA ASP A 233 0.14 -1.09 -1.56
C ASP A 233 1.57 -1.48 -1.13
N ALA A 234 1.73 -2.41 -0.19
CA ALA A 234 3.03 -2.87 0.26
C ALA A 234 3.75 -3.71 -0.82
N GLU A 235 3.02 -4.48 -1.64
CA GLU A 235 3.61 -5.15 -2.79
C GLU A 235 4.16 -4.14 -3.80
N LEU A 236 3.41 -3.08 -4.12
CA LEU A 236 3.86 -2.06 -5.07
C LEU A 236 5.03 -1.22 -4.49
N ALA A 237 5.04 -0.99 -3.18
CA ALA A 237 6.18 -0.42 -2.48
C ALA A 237 7.43 -1.32 -2.57
N ALA A 238 7.27 -2.64 -2.51
CA ALA A 238 8.38 -3.57 -2.69
C ALA A 238 8.94 -3.57 -4.12
N VAL A 239 8.07 -3.50 -5.13
CA VAL A 239 8.51 -3.30 -6.53
C VAL A 239 9.27 -1.97 -6.66
N SER A 240 8.80 -0.92 -6.00
CA SER A 240 9.48 0.38 -5.99
C SER A 240 10.87 0.29 -5.35
N ALA A 241 11.01 -0.45 -4.25
CA ALA A 241 12.31 -0.69 -3.63
C ALA A 241 13.30 -1.39 -4.59
N GLN A 242 12.84 -2.42 -5.31
CA GLN A 242 13.65 -3.12 -6.33
C GLN A 242 14.00 -2.22 -7.53
N ALA A 243 13.10 -1.33 -7.93
CA ALA A 243 13.33 -0.41 -9.04
C ALA A 243 14.29 0.74 -8.68
N GLU A 244 14.30 1.18 -7.41
CA GLU A 244 15.08 2.34 -6.96
C GLU A 244 16.48 2.00 -6.45
N PHE A 245 16.68 0.77 -5.96
CA PHE A 245 17.88 0.36 -5.22
C PHE A 245 18.36 -1.03 -5.64
N ASP A 246 19.68 -1.20 -5.58
CA ASP A 246 20.30 -2.53 -5.60
C ASP A 246 20.24 -3.10 -4.18
N LEU A 247 19.41 -4.13 -3.98
CA LEU A 247 19.12 -4.73 -2.68
C LEU A 247 20.07 -5.91 -2.43
N PRO A 248 20.97 -5.85 -1.43
CA PRO A 248 22.03 -6.85 -1.25
C PRO A 248 21.55 -8.19 -0.66
N GLY A 249 20.27 -8.34 -0.35
CA GLY A 249 19.73 -9.55 0.26
C GLY A 249 18.23 -9.47 0.55
N PRO A 250 17.70 -10.42 1.35
CA PRO A 250 16.29 -10.44 1.71
C PRO A 250 15.89 -9.13 2.39
N THR A 251 14.79 -8.53 1.94
CA THR A 251 14.40 -7.17 2.33
C THR A 251 12.98 -7.17 2.87
N LEU A 252 12.80 -6.67 4.09
CA LEU A 252 11.48 -6.34 4.62
C LEU A 252 11.13 -4.91 4.20
N VAL A 253 9.97 -4.75 3.57
CA VAL A 253 9.44 -3.47 3.09
C VAL A 253 8.25 -3.11 3.98
N LEU A 254 8.30 -1.94 4.60
CA LEU A 254 7.21 -1.40 5.41
C LEU A 254 6.65 -0.12 4.80
N THR A 255 5.33 -0.08 4.62
CA THR A 255 4.60 1.15 4.32
C THR A 255 4.07 1.71 5.63
N ILE A 256 4.54 2.90 6.02
CA ILE A 256 4.17 3.56 7.28
C ILE A 256 3.30 4.78 6.93
N GLY A 257 2.01 4.67 7.24
CA GLY A 257 1.04 5.73 7.07
C GLY A 257 0.12 5.80 8.27
N PHE A 258 -1.18 5.79 8.03
CA PHE A 258 -2.16 5.62 9.11
C PHE A 258 -2.14 4.20 9.70
N GLY A 259 -1.73 3.22 8.90
CA GLY A 259 -1.41 1.85 9.32
C GLY A 259 0.00 1.43 8.90
N VAL A 260 0.33 0.17 9.17
CA VAL A 260 1.56 -0.50 8.73
C VAL A 260 1.23 -1.58 7.72
N GLY A 261 1.63 -1.37 6.47
CA GLY A 261 1.64 -2.45 5.46
C GLY A 261 3.01 -3.12 5.41
N GLY A 262 3.03 -4.38 4.98
CA GLY A 262 4.25 -5.19 4.92
C GLY A 262 4.36 -5.99 3.64
N ALA A 263 5.58 -6.06 3.10
CA ALA A 263 5.94 -7.02 2.07
C ALA A 263 7.38 -7.50 2.26
N PHE A 264 7.68 -8.71 1.82
CA PHE A 264 9.01 -9.28 1.88
C PHE A 264 9.52 -9.61 0.50
N ILE A 265 10.70 -9.08 0.17
CA ILE A 265 11.43 -9.38 -1.06
C ILE A 265 12.38 -10.55 -0.75
N ARG A 266 12.12 -11.68 -1.40
CA ARG A 266 12.97 -12.87 -1.30
C ARG A 266 14.33 -12.61 -1.97
N PRO A 267 15.39 -13.26 -1.49
CA PRO A 267 16.64 -13.31 -2.23
C PRO A 267 16.42 -14.01 -3.58
N SER A 268 17.01 -13.45 -4.63
CA SER A 268 17.02 -13.99 -5.99
C SER A 268 17.71 -15.36 -6.07
#